data_AF-A0A932N769-F1
#
_entry.id   AF-A0A932N769-F1
#
_cell.length_a   1.000
_cell.length_b   1.000
_cell.length_c   1.000
_cell.angle_alpha   90.00
_cell.angle_beta   90.00
_cell.angle_gamma   90.00
#
_symmetry.space_group_name_H-M   'P 1'
#
loop_
_entity.id
_entity.type
_entity.pdbx_description
1 polymer ?
#
loop_
_entity_poly.entity_id
_entity_poly.type
_entity_poly.pdbx_seq_one_letter_code
_entity_poly.pdbx_strand_id
1 'polypeptide(L)' 'AQRVLIKNVGKMHALLSNCLRLTIGTPEENVALLAALQTALQA' A
#
# COMPACT_ATOMS: atom_id res chain seq x y z
N ALA A 1 0.98 -13.07 -7.10
CA ALA A 1 0.23 -11.84 -6.77
C ALA A 1 0.02 -11.78 -5.26
N GLN A 2 0.38 -10.67 -4.60
CA GLN A 2 0.43 -10.52 -3.14
C GLN A 2 -0.95 -10.38 -2.44
N ARG A 3 -2.06 -10.29 -3.20
CA ARG A 3 -3.46 -10.17 -2.70
C ARG A 3 -3.70 -9.03 -1.68
N VAL A 4 -2.95 -7.94 -1.78
CA VAL A 4 -3.11 -6.74 -0.93
C VAL A 4 -3.80 -5.63 -1.73
N LEU A 5 -4.93 -5.12 -1.22
CA LEU A 5 -5.68 -4.01 -1.83
C LEU A 5 -5.41 -2.70 -1.07
N ILE A 6 -4.98 -1.67 -1.79
CA ILE A 6 -4.63 -0.35 -1.23
C ILE A 6 -5.40 0.75 -1.98
N LYS A 7 -5.80 1.80 -1.29
CA LYS A 7 -6.43 2.97 -1.92
C LYS A 7 -5.36 3.85 -2.56
N ASN A 8 -5.34 3.90 -3.89
CA ASN A 8 -4.54 4.86 -4.63
C ASN A 8 -5.19 6.26 -4.56
N VAL A 9 -4.47 7.22 -3.97
CA VAL A 9 -4.91 8.62 -3.83
C VAL A 9 -4.12 9.58 -4.72
N GLY A 10 -3.15 9.07 -5.49
CA GLY A 10 -2.25 9.85 -6.32
C GLY A 10 -2.94 10.63 -7.44
N LYS A 11 -4.15 10.24 -7.82
CA LYS A 11 -4.97 10.92 -8.84
C LYS A 11 -6.06 11.82 -8.24
N MET A 12 -6.15 11.94 -6.91
CA MET A 12 -7.22 12.69 -6.25
C MET A 12 -6.88 14.18 -6.06
N HIS A 13 -5.61 14.52 -5.86
CA HIS A 13 -5.18 15.91 -5.68
C HIS A 13 -3.70 16.07 -6.11
N ALA A 14 -3.33 17.22 -6.66
CA ALA A 14 -1.97 17.47 -7.17
C ALA A 14 -0.89 17.24 -6.10
N LEU A 15 -1.13 17.68 -4.86
CA LEU A 15 -0.20 17.49 -3.73
C LEU A 15 -0.05 16.04 -3.27
N LEU A 16 -0.98 15.15 -3.66
CA LEU A 16 -0.93 13.73 -3.30
C LEU A 16 -0.27 12.89 -4.38
N SER A 17 0.38 13.52 -5.36
CA SER A 17 1.12 12.80 -6.41
C SER A 17 2.09 11.81 -5.76
N ASN A 18 2.04 10.55 -6.21
CA ASN A 18 2.80 9.42 -5.66
C ASN A 18 2.45 9.01 -4.22
N CYS A 19 1.28 9.39 -3.70
CA CYS A 19 0.79 8.92 -2.41
C CYS A 19 -0.15 7.71 -2.53
N LEU A 20 0.01 6.77 -1.61
CA LEU A 20 -0.90 5.66 -1.37
C LEU A 20 -1.48 5.79 0.04
N ARG A 21 -2.78 5.52 0.20
CA ARG A 21 -3.42 5.47 1.53
C ARG A 21 -3.52 4.02 1.97
N LEU A 22 -2.73 3.66 2.97
CA LEU A 22 -2.78 2.36 3.63
C LEU A 22 -3.89 2.35 4.69
N THR A 23 -4.60 1.23 4.79
CA THR A 23 -5.58 0.99 5.86
C THR A 23 -4.93 0.10 6.90
N ILE A 24 -4.99 0.49 8.17
CA ILE A 24 -4.54 -0.36 9.26
C ILE A 24 -5.64 -1.39 9.54
N GLY A 25 -5.34 -2.65 9.28
CA GLY A 25 -6.21 -3.79 9.55
C GLY A 25 -5.79 -4.54 10.80
N THR A 26 -6.07 -5.84 10.83
CA THR A 26 -5.54 -6.75 11.85
C THR A 26 -4.01 -6.87 11.78
N PRO A 27 -3.34 -7.32 12.85
CA PRO A 27 -1.89 -7.51 12.84
C PRO A 27 -1.40 -8.42 11.70
N GLU A 28 -2.15 -9.48 11.40
CA GLU A 28 -1.83 -10.44 10.32
C GLU A 28 -1.92 -9.79 8.93
N GLU A 29 -2.95 -8.99 8.68
CA GLU A 29 -3.07 -8.21 7.44
C GLU A 29 -1.93 -7.20 7.27
N ASN A 30 -1.51 -6.55 8.36
CA ASN A 30 -0.43 -5.59 8.34
C ASN A 30 0.93 -6.27 8.05
N VAL A 31 1.16 -7.48 8.54
CA VAL A 31 2.36 -8.28 8.20
C VAL A 31 2.38 -8.62 6.71
N ALA A 32 1.26 -9.07 6.15
CA ALA A 32 1.14 -9.35 4.72
C ALA A 32 1.37 -8.08 3.86
N LEU A 33 0.82 -6.94 4.28
CA LEU A 33 1.03 -5.64 3.64
C LEU A 33 2.51 -5.24 3.64
N LEU A 34 3.21 -5.37 4.77
CA LEU A 34 4.63 -5.03 4.89
C LEU A 34 5.51 -5.92 4.00
N ALA A 35 5.24 -7.23 3.95
CA ALA A 35 5.96 -8.16 3.08
C ALA A 35 5.75 -7.83 1.58
N ALA A 36 4.52 -7.49 1.20
CA ALA A 36 4.20 -7.08 -0.16
C ALA A 36 4.90 -5.78 -0.55
N LEU A 37 4.96 -4.80 0.37
CA LEU A 37 5.62 -3.52 0.14
C LEU A 37 7.13 -3.68 -0.02
N GLN A 38 7.78 -4.49 0.83
CA GLN A 38 9.21 -4.79 0.69
C GLN A 38 9.52 -5.42 -0.66
N THR A 39 8.73 -6.42 -1.08
CA THR A 39 8.88 -7.06 -2.40
C THR A 39 8.75 -6.05 -3.55
N ALA A 40 7.82 -5.10 -3.44
CA ALA A 40 7.59 -4.09 -4.49
C ALA A 40 8.69 -3.01 -4.55
N LEU A 41 9.34 -2.70 -3.42
CA LEU A 41 10.42 -1.71 -3.35
C LEU A 41 11.81 -2.30 -3.66
N GLN A 42 11.95 -3.63 -3.55
CA GLN A 42 13.19 -4.35 -3.89
C GLN A 42 13.23 -4.81 -5.36
N ALA A 43 12.23 -4.44 -6.16
CA ALA A 43 12.09 -4.79 -7.58
C ALA A 43 12.61 -3.68 -8.51
#